data_AF-A0A9C6WUV6-F1
#
_entry.id   AF-A0A9C6WUV6-F1
#
_cell.length_a   1.000
_cell.length_b   1.000
_cell.length_c   1.000
_cell.angle_alpha   90.00
_cell.angle_beta   90.00
_cell.angle_gamma   90.00
#
_symmetry.space_group_name_H-M   'P 1'
#
loop_
_entity.id
_entity.type
_entity.pdbx_description
1 polymer ?
#
loop_
_entity_poly.entity_id
_entity_poly.type
_entity_poly.pdbx_seq_one_letter_code
_entity_poly.pdbx_strand_id
1 'polypeptide(L)'
;MTKDVDKVAKTALEYREVTKKLERILSKAGKKSTRYRKLFNSKTLNLVEDLSIPATTRLIVKGELQNLKKNPYERSWTLDDKIFWLSFYKRSPKAYHFLWRYITPPSASCLKVLLPRICVKPGVIAPCLSILKDIVSKLSLKDTLCVIIFLRGHL
;
A
#
# COMPACT_ATOMS: atom_id res chain seq x y z
N MET A 1 59.81 3.12 -20.29
CA MET A 1 58.95 2.98 -19.09
C MET A 1 58.16 4.25 -18.76
N THR A 2 58.64 5.45 -19.09
CA THR A 2 57.93 6.73 -18.81
C THR A 2 56.64 6.94 -19.61
N LYS A 3 56.58 6.51 -20.88
CA LYS A 3 55.41 6.70 -21.75
C LYS A 3 54.13 5.98 -21.29
N ASP A 4 54.26 4.86 -20.58
CA ASP A 4 53.10 4.12 -20.04
C ASP A 4 52.54 4.79 -18.78
N VAL A 5 53.40 5.38 -17.96
CA VAL A 5 53.00 6.11 -16.75
C VAL A 5 52.20 7.37 -17.11
N ASP A 6 52.63 8.09 -18.14
CA ASP A 6 51.92 9.28 -18.65
C ASP A 6 50.55 8.93 -19.23
N LYS A 7 50.44 7.78 -19.90
CA LYS A 7 49.18 7.28 -20.46
C LYS A 7 48.19 6.93 -19.34
N VAL A 8 48.65 6.23 -18.30
CA VAL A 8 47.83 5.91 -17.11
C VAL A 8 47.40 7.17 -16.37
N ALA A 9 48.28 8.15 -16.22
CA ALA A 9 47.96 9.43 -15.59
C ALA A 9 46.89 10.22 -16.37
N LYS A 10 46.97 10.20 -17.71
CA LYS A 10 45.96 10.82 -18.57
C LYS A 10 44.60 10.15 -18.45
N THR A 11 44.55 8.83 -18.46
CA THR A 11 43.29 8.08 -18.28
C THR A 11 42.69 8.30 -16.90
N ALA A 12 43.51 8.40 -15.83
CA ALA A 12 43.02 8.70 -14.48
C ALA A 12 42.40 10.12 -14.37
N LEU A 13 42.97 11.09 -15.08
CA LEU A 13 42.41 12.45 -15.18
C LEU A 13 41.05 12.46 -15.89
N GLU A 14 40.93 11.72 -17.00
CA GLU A 14 39.66 11.56 -17.73
C GLU A 14 38.57 10.94 -16.84
N TYR A 15 38.89 9.86 -16.11
CA TYR A 15 37.94 9.25 -15.17
C TYR A 15 37.53 10.22 -14.06
N ARG A 16 38.44 11.06 -13.55
CA ARG A 16 38.13 12.07 -12.53
C ARG A 16 37.18 13.14 -13.03
N GLU A 17 37.26 13.51 -14.31
CA GLU A 17 36.32 14.47 -14.90
C GLU A 17 34.93 13.85 -15.11
N VAL A 18 34.88 12.59 -15.52
CA VAL A 18 33.63 11.84 -15.67
C VAL A 18 32.92 11.66 -14.33
N THR A 19 33.65 11.29 -13.26
CA THR A 19 33.06 11.16 -11.91
C THR A 19 32.51 12.49 -11.40
N LYS A 20 33.24 13.60 -11.57
CA LYS A 20 32.74 14.95 -11.23
C LYS A 20 31.49 15.33 -12.01
N LYS A 21 31.40 14.97 -13.30
CA LYS A 21 30.18 15.20 -14.11
C LYS A 21 29.01 14.36 -13.60
N LEU A 22 29.24 13.09 -13.28
CA LEU A 22 28.23 12.19 -12.71
C LEU A 22 27.72 12.68 -11.35
N GLU A 23 28.61 13.11 -10.45
CA GLU A 23 28.24 13.68 -9.14
C GLU A 23 27.36 14.93 -9.28
N ARG A 24 27.66 15.80 -10.26
CA ARG A 24 26.83 16.98 -10.56
C ARG A 24 25.45 16.59 -11.07
N ILE A 25 25.35 15.59 -11.94
CA ILE A 25 24.08 15.07 -12.45
C ILE A 25 23.28 14.44 -11.31
N LEU A 26 23.90 13.62 -10.47
CA LEU A 26 23.30 13.03 -9.26
C LEU A 26 22.79 14.12 -8.30
N SER A 27 23.58 15.16 -8.05
CA SER A 27 23.18 16.29 -7.20
C SER A 27 21.96 17.04 -7.79
N LYS A 28 21.95 17.29 -9.11
CA LYS A 28 20.81 17.92 -9.80
C LYS A 28 19.56 17.04 -9.77
N ALA A 29 19.70 15.72 -9.99
CA ALA A 29 18.62 14.75 -9.90
C ALA A 29 18.06 14.66 -8.47
N GLY A 30 18.92 14.65 -7.46
CA GLY A 30 18.54 14.67 -6.04
C GLY A 30 17.77 15.95 -5.65
N LYS A 31 18.21 17.12 -6.15
CA LYS A 31 17.53 18.41 -5.97
C LYS A 31 16.15 18.46 -6.66
N LYS A 32 16.04 17.88 -7.86
CA LYS A 32 14.76 17.80 -8.60
C LYS A 32 13.78 16.87 -7.87
N SER A 33 14.24 15.71 -7.39
CA SER A 33 13.46 14.78 -6.57
C SER A 33 12.95 15.43 -5.27
N THR A 34 13.78 16.22 -4.59
CA THR A 34 13.38 16.95 -3.38
C THR A 34 12.40 18.10 -3.65
N ARG A 35 12.46 18.75 -4.82
CA ARG A 35 11.46 19.77 -5.23
C ARG A 35 10.08 19.15 -5.48
N TYR A 36 10.01 18.03 -6.20
CA TYR A 36 8.77 17.27 -6.37
C TYR A 36 8.23 16.74 -5.03
N ARG A 37 9.12 16.36 -4.10
CA ARG A 37 8.75 15.94 -2.74
C ARG A 37 8.01 17.04 -1.97
N LYS A 38 8.47 18.30 -2.03
CA LYS A 38 7.81 19.43 -1.34
C LYS A 38 6.42 19.75 -1.91
N LEU A 39 6.23 19.56 -3.21
CA LEU A 39 4.94 19.75 -3.87
C LEU A 39 3.91 18.66 -3.48
N PHE A 40 4.38 17.47 -3.09
CA PHE A 40 3.55 16.29 -2.89
C PHE A 40 3.03 16.09 -1.44
N ASN A 41 3.48 16.89 -0.48
CA ASN A 41 3.34 16.55 0.94
C ASN A 41 2.09 17.12 1.64
N SER A 42 1.42 18.14 1.08
CA SER A 42 0.21 18.69 1.72
C SER A 42 -0.87 19.08 0.71
N LYS A 43 -0.52 19.89 -0.30
CA LYS A 43 -1.48 20.33 -1.32
C LYS A 43 -2.06 19.16 -2.12
N THR A 44 -1.25 18.18 -2.54
CA THR A 44 -1.72 17.05 -3.36
C THR A 44 -2.59 16.06 -2.61
N LEU A 45 -2.40 15.88 -1.29
CA LEU A 45 -3.29 15.04 -0.49
C LEU A 45 -4.68 15.68 -0.38
N ASN A 46 -4.73 17.00 -0.18
CA ASN A 46 -5.99 17.75 -0.16
C ASN A 46 -6.67 17.73 -1.53
N LEU A 47 -5.91 17.81 -2.63
CA LEU A 47 -6.47 17.67 -3.98
C LEU A 47 -7.14 16.30 -4.21
N VAL A 48 -6.66 15.23 -3.58
CA VAL A 48 -7.31 13.91 -3.66
C VAL A 48 -8.64 13.89 -2.90
N GLU A 49 -8.75 14.68 -1.83
CA GLU A 49 -10.01 14.90 -1.11
C GLU A 49 -11.04 15.65 -2.00
N ASP A 50 -10.58 16.54 -2.88
CA ASP A 50 -11.45 17.33 -3.76
C ASP A 50 -11.89 16.59 -5.03
N LEU A 51 -11.27 15.46 -5.36
CA LEU A 51 -11.63 14.67 -6.54
C LEU A 51 -12.96 13.94 -6.35
N SER A 52 -13.83 13.99 -7.37
CA SER A 52 -15.07 13.20 -7.45
C SER A 52 -14.75 11.74 -7.82
N ILE A 53 -14.15 11.01 -6.87
CA ILE A 53 -13.71 9.62 -7.01
C ILE A 53 -14.36 8.79 -5.90
N PRO A 54 -14.70 7.50 -6.15
CA PRO A 54 -15.20 6.58 -5.14
C PRO A 54 -14.32 6.53 -3.88
N ALA A 55 -14.95 6.37 -2.72
CA ALA A 55 -14.26 6.37 -1.43
C ALA A 55 -13.14 5.32 -1.35
N THR A 56 -13.34 4.14 -1.93
CA THR A 56 -12.33 3.06 -1.97
C THR A 56 -11.10 3.45 -2.77
N THR A 57 -11.30 3.98 -3.98
CA THR A 57 -10.20 4.45 -4.84
C THR A 57 -9.45 5.60 -4.18
N ARG A 58 -10.16 6.51 -3.51
CA ARG A 58 -9.55 7.59 -2.72
C ARG A 58 -8.66 7.05 -1.60
N LEU A 59 -9.13 6.04 -0.88
CA LEU A 59 -8.37 5.33 0.17
C LEU A 59 -7.06 4.78 -0.39
N ILE A 60 -7.14 4.02 -1.48
CA ILE A 60 -5.97 3.44 -2.16
C ILE A 60 -5.01 4.54 -2.59
N VAL A 61 -5.48 5.53 -3.33
CA VAL A 61 -4.63 6.62 -3.84
C VAL A 61 -3.97 7.37 -2.68
N LYS A 62 -4.71 7.74 -1.64
CA LYS A 62 -4.16 8.43 -0.46
C LYS A 62 -3.08 7.59 0.23
N GLY A 63 -3.34 6.31 0.46
CA GLY A 63 -2.39 5.38 1.06
C GLY A 63 -1.12 5.19 0.22
N GLU A 64 -1.25 5.07 -1.10
CA GLU A 64 -0.13 5.00 -2.03
C GLU A 64 0.69 6.30 -2.03
N LEU A 65 0.06 7.46 -2.15
CA LEU A 65 0.75 8.76 -2.17
C LEU A 65 1.55 9.01 -0.88
N GLN A 66 1.00 8.59 0.27
CA GLN A 66 1.67 8.72 1.57
C GLN A 66 2.88 7.78 1.72
N ASN A 67 2.87 6.62 1.07
CA ASN A 67 3.82 5.53 1.32
C ASN A 67 4.78 5.25 0.14
N LEU A 68 4.53 5.82 -1.06
CA LEU A 68 5.27 5.57 -2.30
C LEU A 68 6.79 5.69 -2.15
N LYS A 69 7.24 6.69 -1.38
CA LYS A 69 8.67 7.02 -1.20
C LYS A 69 9.23 6.63 0.18
N LYS A 70 8.42 6.01 1.04
CA LYS A 70 8.86 5.57 2.36
C LYS A 70 9.49 4.18 2.27
N ASN A 71 10.53 3.97 3.07
CA ASN A 71 11.10 2.65 3.28
C ASN A 71 10.01 1.68 3.76
N PRO A 72 10.06 0.39 3.40
CA PRO A 72 9.03 -0.59 3.81
C PRO A 72 8.72 -0.59 5.32
N TYR A 73 9.75 -0.35 6.15
CA TYR A 73 9.64 -0.28 7.62
C TYR A 73 9.02 1.01 8.16
N GLU A 74 9.03 2.09 7.38
CA GLU A 74 8.52 3.41 7.75
C GLU A 74 7.10 3.66 7.23
N ARG A 75 6.52 2.71 6.49
CA ARG A 75 5.17 2.85 5.92
C ARG A 75 4.13 2.73 7.02
N SER A 76 3.24 3.72 7.05
CA SER A 76 2.13 3.80 7.99
C SER A 76 0.83 3.63 7.21
N TRP A 77 0.03 2.64 7.60
CA TRP A 77 -1.27 2.35 7.01
C TRP A 77 -2.37 2.60 8.03
N THR A 78 -3.44 3.27 7.60
CA THR A 78 -4.63 3.46 8.44
C THR A 78 -5.33 2.12 8.69
N LEU A 79 -6.22 2.09 9.67
CA LEU A 79 -6.99 0.87 9.94
C LEU A 79 -7.90 0.53 8.74
N ASP A 80 -8.52 1.52 8.12
CA ASP A 80 -9.40 1.34 6.95
C ASP A 80 -8.64 0.82 5.73
N ASP A 81 -7.43 1.34 5.48
CA ASP A 81 -6.53 0.80 4.46
C ASP A 81 -6.30 -0.70 4.68
N LYS A 82 -5.96 -1.07 5.92
CA LYS A 82 -5.63 -2.46 6.24
C LYS A 82 -6.87 -3.36 6.17
N ILE A 83 -8.07 -2.88 6.54
CA ILE A 83 -9.31 -3.65 6.38
C ILE A 83 -9.60 -3.90 4.90
N PHE A 84 -9.51 -2.86 4.07
CA PHE A 84 -9.68 -2.98 2.62
C PHE A 84 -8.70 -4.00 2.03
N TRP A 85 -7.39 -3.83 2.30
CA TRP A 85 -6.37 -4.73 1.79
C TRP A 85 -6.47 -6.16 2.35
N LEU A 86 -6.91 -6.32 3.60
CA LEU A 86 -7.19 -7.64 4.19
C LEU A 86 -8.34 -8.34 3.47
N SER A 87 -9.41 -7.62 3.15
CA SER A 87 -10.55 -8.18 2.42
C SER A 87 -10.12 -8.71 1.04
N PHE A 88 -9.28 -7.94 0.33
CA PHE A 88 -8.73 -8.33 -0.96
C PHE A 88 -7.79 -9.52 -0.84
N TYR A 89 -6.87 -9.49 0.13
CA TYR A 89 -5.94 -10.59 0.39
C TYR A 89 -6.65 -11.91 0.74
N LYS A 90 -7.74 -11.84 1.53
CA LYS A 90 -8.55 -13.01 1.88
C LYS A 90 -9.31 -13.59 0.69
N ARG A 91 -9.71 -12.75 -0.27
CA ARG A 91 -10.39 -13.19 -1.49
C ARG A 91 -9.43 -13.83 -2.49
N SER A 92 -8.25 -13.27 -2.69
CA SER A 92 -7.23 -13.86 -3.57
C SER A 92 -5.81 -13.42 -3.18
N PRO A 93 -5.05 -14.28 -2.45
CA PRO A 93 -3.65 -14.01 -2.15
C PRO A 93 -2.79 -13.87 -3.42
N LYS A 94 -3.09 -14.65 -4.47
CA LYS A 94 -2.37 -14.58 -5.76
C LYS A 94 -2.53 -13.22 -6.44
N ALA A 95 -3.77 -12.71 -6.52
CA ALA A 95 -4.03 -11.40 -7.09
C ALA A 95 -3.37 -10.29 -6.26
N TYR A 96 -3.34 -10.44 -4.94
CA TYR A 96 -2.68 -9.49 -4.04
C TYR A 96 -1.17 -9.41 -4.30
N HIS A 97 -0.50 -10.57 -4.39
CA HIS A 97 0.93 -10.61 -4.73
C HIS A 97 1.23 -10.12 -6.14
N PHE A 98 0.31 -10.32 -7.09
CA PHE A 98 0.42 -9.74 -8.43
C PHE A 98 0.36 -8.20 -8.38
N LEU A 99 -0.61 -7.63 -7.67
CA LEU A 99 -0.75 -6.17 -7.53
C LEU A 99 0.46 -5.51 -6.87
N TRP A 100 1.16 -6.21 -5.98
CA TRP A 100 2.37 -5.70 -5.32
C TRP A 100 3.50 -5.33 -6.31
N ARG A 101 3.43 -5.78 -7.56
CA ARG A 101 4.38 -5.36 -8.61
C ARG A 101 4.12 -3.95 -9.14
N TYR A 102 2.89 -3.45 -9.00
CA TYR A 102 2.44 -2.20 -9.60
C TYR A 102 2.16 -1.11 -8.56
N ILE A 103 1.77 -1.52 -7.36
CA ILE A 103 1.41 -0.64 -6.25
C ILE A 103 2.15 -1.08 -4.98
N THR A 104 2.12 -0.24 -3.94
CA THR A 104 2.77 -0.51 -2.66
C THR A 104 1.76 -0.84 -1.56
N PRO A 105 1.04 -1.97 -1.59
CA PRO A 105 0.09 -2.34 -0.54
C PRO A 105 0.83 -2.65 0.79
N PRO A 106 0.09 -2.80 1.90
CA PRO A 106 0.62 -3.32 3.16
C PRO A 106 1.36 -4.66 2.97
N SER A 107 2.18 -5.07 3.93
CA SER A 107 2.71 -6.44 3.88
C SER A 107 1.64 -7.44 4.32
N ALA A 108 1.66 -8.67 3.77
CA ALA A 108 0.76 -9.73 4.21
C ALA A 108 0.89 -10.00 5.72
N SER A 109 2.10 -9.89 6.28
CA SER A 109 2.34 -9.98 7.72
C SER A 109 1.62 -8.86 8.49
N CYS A 110 1.66 -7.62 7.99
CA CYS A 110 0.92 -6.50 8.58
C CYS A 110 -0.59 -6.75 8.61
N LEU A 111 -1.15 -7.34 7.55
CA LEU A 111 -2.57 -7.69 7.48
C LEU A 111 -2.94 -8.83 8.42
N LYS A 112 -2.08 -9.84 8.55
CA LYS A 112 -2.30 -10.99 9.44
C LYS A 112 -2.38 -10.60 10.90
N VAL A 113 -1.68 -9.53 11.32
CA VAL A 113 -1.76 -8.98 12.70
C VAL A 113 -3.19 -8.52 13.06
N LEU A 114 -4.04 -8.21 12.07
CA LEU A 114 -5.44 -7.86 12.33
C LEU A 114 -6.31 -9.08 12.63
N LEU A 115 -5.95 -10.29 12.16
CA LEU A 115 -6.80 -11.46 12.28
C LEU A 115 -7.02 -11.89 13.74
N PRO A 116 -5.99 -11.96 14.61
CA PRO A 116 -6.19 -12.31 16.01
C PRO A 116 -7.06 -11.32 16.79
N ARG A 117 -7.21 -10.08 16.30
CA ARG A 117 -8.08 -9.08 16.95
C ARG A 117 -9.55 -9.42 16.81
N ILE A 118 -9.90 -10.28 15.85
CA ILE A 118 -11.26 -10.78 15.67
C ILE A 118 -11.43 -11.98 16.60
N CYS A 119 -11.96 -11.72 17.80
CA CYS A 119 -12.26 -12.77 18.77
C CYS A 119 -13.46 -13.60 18.32
N VAL A 120 -13.21 -14.69 17.58
CA VAL A 120 -14.23 -15.68 17.23
C VAL A 120 -14.29 -16.70 18.36
N LYS A 121 -15.36 -16.65 19.16
CA LYS A 121 -15.63 -17.62 20.23
C LYS A 121 -16.65 -18.65 19.76
N PRO A 122 -16.63 -19.88 20.31
CA PRO A 122 -17.70 -20.84 20.09
C PRO A 122 -19.07 -20.26 20.47
N GLY A 123 -20.09 -20.58 19.67
CA GLY A 123 -21.43 -20.05 19.84
C GLY A 123 -21.79 -18.95 18.84
N VAL A 124 -22.72 -18.08 19.21
CA VAL A 124 -23.24 -17.02 18.33
C VAL A 124 -22.29 -15.83 18.33
N ILE A 125 -21.85 -15.41 17.14
CA ILE A 125 -20.99 -14.24 16.96
C ILE A 125 -21.86 -12.97 17.03
N ALA A 126 -22.04 -12.44 18.24
CA ALA A 126 -22.91 -11.28 18.50
C ALA A 126 -22.63 -10.06 17.59
N PRO A 127 -21.36 -9.66 17.32
CA PRO A 127 -21.08 -8.55 16.40
C PRO A 127 -21.57 -8.78 14.97
N CYS A 128 -21.52 -10.02 14.48
CA CYS A 128 -22.05 -10.34 13.16
C CYS A 128 -23.58 -10.26 13.16
N LEU A 129 -24.22 -10.73 14.24
CA LEU A 129 -25.68 -10.70 14.36
C LEU A 129 -26.21 -9.26 14.47
N SER A 130 -25.51 -8.36 15.16
CA SER A 130 -25.90 -6.94 15.24
C SER A 130 -25.83 -6.26 13.87
N ILE A 131 -24.76 -6.48 13.11
CA ILE A 131 -24.64 -5.96 11.74
C ILE A 131 -25.74 -6.54 10.86
N LEU A 132 -26.04 -7.83 10.99
CA LEU A 132 -27.11 -8.47 10.23
C LEU A 132 -28.47 -7.87 10.58
N LYS A 133 -28.75 -7.59 11.85
CA LYS A 133 -29.98 -6.93 12.31
C LYS A 133 -30.16 -5.57 11.63
N ASP A 134 -29.10 -4.77 11.58
CA ASP A 134 -29.14 -3.46 10.92
C ASP A 134 -29.40 -3.56 9.41
N ILE A 135 -28.82 -4.56 8.75
CA ILE A 135 -29.07 -4.82 7.32
C ILE A 135 -30.53 -5.26 7.11
N VAL A 136 -31.00 -6.23 7.90
CA VAL A 136 -32.36 -6.80 7.78
C VAL A 136 -33.44 -5.76 8.08
N SER A 137 -33.19 -4.79 8.97
CA SER A 137 -34.13 -3.70 9.23
C SER A 137 -34.47 -2.84 8.01
N LYS A 138 -33.63 -2.89 6.96
CA LYS A 138 -33.83 -2.15 5.71
C LYS A 138 -34.44 -3.00 4.60
N LEU A 139 -34.64 -4.29 4.84
CA LEU A 139 -35.18 -5.24 3.87
C LEU A 139 -36.71 -5.30 3.93
N SER A 140 -37.32 -5.67 2.81
CA SER A 140 -38.77 -5.91 2.77
C SER A 140 -39.14 -7.21 3.50
N LEU A 141 -40.38 -7.34 3.97
CA LEU A 141 -40.84 -8.56 4.66
C LEU A 141 -40.68 -9.84 3.84
N LYS A 142 -40.63 -9.74 2.50
CA LYS A 142 -40.41 -10.90 1.62
C LYS A 142 -38.94 -11.34 1.64
N ASP A 143 -38.02 -10.40 1.85
CA ASP A 143 -36.57 -10.64 1.84
C ASP A 143 -36.02 -11.04 3.22
N THR A 144 -36.84 -10.95 4.29
CA THR A 144 -36.44 -11.37 5.64
C THR A 144 -36.62 -12.86 5.91
N LEU A 145 -37.37 -13.56 5.06
CA LEU A 145 -37.60 -15.00 5.20
C LEU A 145 -36.33 -15.77 4.82
N CYS A 146 -35.74 -16.48 5.76
CA CYS A 146 -34.51 -17.24 5.55
C CYS A 146 -34.61 -18.66 6.12
N VAL A 147 -33.85 -19.58 5.51
CA VAL A 147 -33.69 -20.95 5.98
C VAL A 147 -32.32 -21.09 6.60
N ILE A 148 -32.27 -21.55 7.84
CA ILE A 148 -31.00 -21.83 8.53
C ILE A 148 -30.65 -23.29 8.31
N ILE A 149 -29.56 -23.54 7.60
CA ILE A 149 -29.07 -24.89 7.29
C ILE A 149 -27.77 -25.12 8.05
N PHE A 150 -27.74 -26.20 8.83
CA PHE A 150 -26.52 -26.66 9.51
C PHE A 150 -26.06 -27.97 8.88
N LEU A 151 -24.81 -28.00 8.43
CA LEU A 151 -24.14 -29.20 7.96
C LEU A 151 -22.91 -29.42 8.83
N ARG A 152 -22.75 -30.64 9.33
CA ARG A 152 -21.55 -31.02 10.08
C ARG A 152 -20.43 -31.28 9.09
N GLY A 153 -19.47 -30.34 9.01
CA GLY A 153 -18.23 -30.58 8.27
C GLY A 153 -17.40 -31.64 9.00
N HIS A 154 -17.17 -32.79 8.36
CA HIS A 154 -16.12 -33.70 8.77
C HIS A 154 -14.78 -33.07 8.41
N LEU A 155 -14.02 -32.65 9.43
CA LEU A 155 -12.60 -32.32 9.31
C LEU A 155 -11.77 -33.61 9.36
#